data_AF-D9VLF0-F1
#
_entry.id   AF-D9VLF0-F1
#
_cell.length_a   1.000
_cell.length_b   1.000
_cell.length_c   1.000
_cell.angle_alpha   90.00
_cell.angle_beta   90.00
_cell.angle_gamma   90.00
#
_symmetry.space_group_name_H-M   'P 1'
#
loop_
_entity.id
_entity.type
_entity.pdbx_description
1 polymer ?
#
loop_
_entity_poly.entity_id
_entity_poly.type
_entity_poly.pdbx_seq_one_letter_code
_entity_poly.pdbx_strand_id
1 'polypeptide(L)'
;MTTSLDLTGLAARPAQVWGAVRLVPLVRDEPIGDLRLHAELYGDAAGLVEVGPRHAYLSYVPHGFVATWTGDGTPAAAYGTQLCAERDQVPAATMGLRFHRRTARRQAKDRLRFLPLHLSLEGYLALHSGGPTIAWEEWSHRAVSQGLSPRAEEAYAGAEVRGLADALRVFEIHPGQCGVMVYVADALAAAFAVPHPDDYRALHPTLLQDLYGELIHHYATLVLPVPDFRARIADTRIGSLEDLRGAAAEQEEAWARFHDTTMAAGLLGHAYTWRTVHRMGRFTLARLRPPFRPKEENHIGEAITDDSGRIAYLKTFRLSESQVRRGHLLDRLAAHDWHLPDAAAGLGIDTAQLGLRLEAAGFAFLLRQDVLDGYRKRARTGRG
;
A
#
# COMPACT_ATOMS: atom_id res chain seq x y z
N MET A 1 17.00 -3.63 -4.86
CA MET A 1 17.05 -2.93 -6.16
C MET A 1 16.16 -1.70 -6.06
N THR A 2 16.63 -0.57 -6.58
CA THR A 2 15.83 0.67 -6.59
C THR A 2 15.36 0.94 -8.01
N THR A 3 14.04 1.00 -8.22
CA THR A 3 13.43 1.13 -9.55
C THR A 3 12.11 1.89 -9.44
N SER A 4 11.78 2.71 -10.43
CA SER A 4 10.48 3.39 -10.51
C SER A 4 9.34 2.38 -10.66
N LEU A 5 8.18 2.76 -10.15
CA LEU A 5 6.94 2.04 -10.47
C LEU A 5 6.44 2.51 -11.84
N ASP A 6 6.12 1.57 -12.71
CA ASP A 6 5.60 1.83 -14.04
C ASP A 6 4.27 1.10 -14.25
N LEU A 7 3.30 1.80 -14.81
CA LEU A 7 1.98 1.27 -15.15
C LEU A 7 1.93 0.69 -16.56
N THR A 8 3.07 0.44 -17.21
CA THR A 8 3.12 -0.20 -18.54
C THR A 8 2.12 -1.36 -18.68
N GLY A 9 1.27 -1.25 -19.70
CA GLY A 9 0.21 -2.19 -19.99
C GLY A 9 -1.06 -2.03 -19.13
N LEU A 10 -1.18 -0.96 -18.35
CA LEU A 10 -2.40 -0.44 -17.71
C LEU A 10 -2.63 1.00 -18.20
N ALA A 11 -3.77 1.26 -18.84
CA ALA A 11 -4.14 2.60 -19.30
C ALA A 11 -5.22 3.20 -18.40
N ALA A 12 -5.02 4.45 -17.96
CA ALA A 12 -6.03 5.19 -17.22
C ALA A 12 -7.18 5.60 -18.15
N ARG A 13 -8.42 5.39 -17.70
CA ARG A 13 -9.64 5.89 -18.37
C ARG A 13 -10.22 7.09 -17.63
N PRO A 14 -11.14 7.85 -18.26
CA PRO A 14 -11.83 8.96 -17.60
C PRO A 14 -12.37 8.58 -16.22
N ALA A 15 -12.17 9.47 -15.25
CA ALA A 15 -12.59 9.21 -13.88
C ALA A 15 -14.10 9.33 -13.71
N GLN A 16 -14.62 8.63 -12.70
CA GLN A 16 -15.95 8.85 -12.14
C GLN A 16 -15.82 9.50 -10.76
N VAL A 17 -16.71 10.44 -10.42
CA VAL A 17 -16.64 11.28 -9.21
C VAL A 17 -17.93 11.18 -8.39
N TRP A 18 -17.78 11.01 -7.07
CA TRP A 18 -18.87 10.94 -6.11
C TRP A 18 -18.45 11.62 -4.81
N GLY A 19 -19.01 12.80 -4.53
CA GLY A 19 -18.60 13.60 -3.38
C GLY A 19 -17.12 13.96 -3.46
N ALA A 20 -16.34 13.56 -2.45
CA ALA A 20 -14.88 13.74 -2.43
C ALA A 20 -14.11 12.59 -3.08
N VAL A 21 -14.78 11.51 -3.51
CA VAL A 21 -14.15 10.32 -4.08
C VAL A 21 -14.08 10.43 -5.59
N ARG A 22 -12.90 10.19 -6.15
CA ARG A 22 -12.67 10.06 -7.60
C ARG A 22 -12.04 8.68 -7.86
N LEU A 23 -12.66 7.88 -8.72
CA LEU A 23 -12.11 6.60 -9.17
C LEU A 23 -11.66 6.72 -10.62
N VAL A 24 -10.38 6.44 -10.85
CA VAL A 24 -9.79 6.40 -12.20
C VAL A 24 -9.65 4.93 -12.59
N PRO A 25 -10.44 4.42 -13.56
CA PRO A 25 -10.30 3.04 -14.01
C PRO A 25 -8.94 2.79 -14.67
N LEU A 26 -8.34 1.63 -14.40
CA LEU A 26 -7.16 1.14 -15.11
C LEU A 26 -7.56 -0.06 -15.96
N VAL A 27 -7.36 0.02 -17.28
CA VAL A 27 -7.72 -1.05 -18.23
C VAL A 27 -6.49 -1.70 -18.84
N ARG A 28 -6.64 -2.94 -19.29
CA ARG A 28 -5.66 -3.63 -20.14
C ARG A 28 -6.32 -3.95 -21.47
N ASP A 29 -5.59 -3.73 -22.56
CA ASP A 29 -6.01 -4.22 -23.88
C ASP A 29 -5.96 -5.76 -23.91
N GLU A 30 -4.89 -6.32 -23.36
CA GLU A 30 -4.69 -7.76 -23.20
C GLU A 30 -4.62 -8.13 -21.71
N PRO A 31 -5.66 -8.79 -21.16
CA PRO A 31 -5.65 -9.35 -19.82
C PRO A 31 -4.55 -10.41 -19.63
N ILE A 32 -4.08 -10.55 -18.39
CA ILE A 32 -3.15 -11.61 -18.02
C ILE A 32 -3.98 -12.84 -17.62
N GLY A 33 -3.99 -13.87 -18.47
CA GLY A 33 -4.82 -15.06 -18.30
C GLY A 33 -4.19 -16.17 -17.44
N ASP A 34 -2.86 -16.23 -17.38
CA ASP A 34 -2.07 -17.28 -16.73
C ASP A 34 -1.75 -16.99 -15.25
N LEU A 35 -2.31 -15.91 -14.71
CA LEU A 35 -2.31 -15.56 -13.29
C LEU A 35 -3.69 -15.05 -12.90
N ARG A 36 -4.32 -15.66 -11.89
CA ARG A 36 -5.63 -15.25 -11.37
C ARG A 36 -5.59 -14.97 -9.88
N LEU A 37 -6.31 -13.94 -9.44
CA LEU A 37 -6.44 -13.56 -8.04
C LEU A 37 -7.86 -13.74 -7.53
N HIS A 38 -7.99 -14.17 -6.28
CA HIS A 38 -9.27 -14.18 -5.57
C HIS A 38 -9.12 -13.87 -4.09
N ALA A 39 -10.21 -13.42 -3.48
CA ALA A 39 -10.26 -13.10 -2.07
C ALA A 39 -10.53 -14.35 -1.23
N GLU A 40 -9.83 -14.46 -0.11
CA GLU A 40 -10.15 -15.35 1.00
C GLU A 40 -10.59 -14.46 2.17
N LEU A 41 -11.89 -14.42 2.46
CA LEU A 41 -12.45 -13.54 3.50
C LEU A 41 -12.24 -14.14 4.89
N TYR A 42 -11.84 -13.30 5.85
CA TYR A 42 -11.57 -13.75 7.22
C TYR A 42 -12.58 -13.28 8.28
N GLY A 43 -13.54 -12.44 7.90
CA GLY A 43 -14.51 -11.85 8.83
C GLY A 43 -13.86 -10.90 9.84
N ASP A 44 -14.61 -10.49 10.87
CA ASP A 44 -14.19 -9.41 11.79
C ASP A 44 -13.26 -9.84 12.94
N ALA A 45 -12.56 -10.95 12.77
CA ALA A 45 -11.66 -11.49 13.78
C ALA A 45 -10.28 -10.80 13.73
N ALA A 46 -9.75 -10.42 14.90
CA ALA A 46 -8.36 -9.97 15.00
C ALA A 46 -7.41 -11.12 14.63
N GLY A 47 -6.45 -10.83 13.76
CA GLY A 47 -5.45 -11.76 13.29
C GLY A 47 -4.14 -11.63 14.07
N LEU A 48 -3.61 -12.74 14.60
CA LEU A 48 -2.22 -12.81 15.05
C LEU A 48 -1.33 -13.20 13.87
N VAL A 49 -0.44 -12.30 13.46
CA VAL A 49 0.42 -12.48 12.30
C VAL A 49 1.84 -12.78 12.76
N GLU A 50 2.32 -13.98 12.46
CA GLU A 50 3.71 -14.40 12.73
C GLU A 50 4.64 -13.96 11.58
N VAL A 51 5.61 -13.10 11.89
CA VAL A 51 6.60 -12.58 10.94
C VAL A 51 7.98 -13.23 11.08
N GLY A 52 8.21 -13.97 12.16
CA GLY A 52 9.45 -14.72 12.40
C GLY A 52 9.39 -15.51 13.71
N PRO A 53 10.44 -16.28 14.07
CA PRO A 53 10.50 -16.99 15.34
C PRO A 53 10.31 -16.03 16.51
N ARG A 54 9.27 -16.27 17.34
CA ARG A 54 8.88 -15.44 18.50
C ARG A 54 8.50 -13.98 18.18
N HIS A 55 8.29 -13.65 16.90
CA HIS A 55 7.88 -12.32 16.47
C HIS A 55 6.50 -12.39 15.83
N ALA A 56 5.50 -11.85 16.52
CA ALA A 56 4.14 -11.73 16.02
C ALA A 56 3.56 -10.35 16.35
N TYR A 57 2.57 -9.92 15.58
CA TYR A 57 1.77 -8.72 15.88
C TYR A 57 0.29 -9.03 15.72
N LEU A 58 -0.55 -8.27 16.44
CA LEU A 58 -2.00 -8.32 16.28
C LEU A 58 -2.40 -7.28 15.24
N SER A 59 -3.28 -7.65 14.32
CA SER A 59 -3.78 -6.77 13.27
C SER A 59 -5.16 -7.17 12.81
N TYR A 60 -5.96 -6.20 12.39
CA TYR A 60 -7.19 -6.46 11.66
C TYR A 60 -6.84 -6.89 10.23
N VAL A 61 -7.16 -8.13 9.86
CA VAL A 61 -6.88 -8.71 8.54
C VAL A 61 -8.21 -9.20 7.95
N PRO A 62 -8.94 -8.35 7.21
CA PRO A 62 -10.30 -8.68 6.77
C PRO A 62 -10.32 -9.72 5.65
N HIS A 63 -9.28 -9.77 4.82
CA HIS A 63 -9.14 -10.74 3.74
C HIS A 63 -7.68 -11.00 3.36
N GLY A 64 -7.45 -12.09 2.65
CA GLY A 64 -6.23 -12.41 1.94
C GLY A 64 -6.50 -12.54 0.45
N PHE A 65 -5.45 -12.48 -0.37
CA PHE A 65 -5.54 -12.85 -1.78
C PHE A 65 -4.83 -14.17 -2.02
N VAL A 66 -5.42 -14.98 -2.90
CA VAL A 66 -4.86 -16.24 -3.35
C VAL A 66 -4.54 -16.12 -4.82
N ALA A 67 -3.25 -16.14 -5.13
CA ALA A 67 -2.74 -16.20 -6.50
C ALA A 67 -2.69 -17.65 -6.97
N THR A 68 -3.23 -17.90 -8.16
CA THR A 68 -3.12 -19.17 -8.90
C THR A 68 -2.50 -18.89 -10.26
N TRP A 69 -1.48 -19.65 -10.67
CA TRP A 69 -0.78 -19.41 -11.93
C TRP A 69 -0.47 -20.71 -12.67
N THR A 70 -0.26 -20.64 -13.98
CA THR A 70 0.24 -21.77 -14.77
C THR A 70 1.72 -21.58 -15.11
N GLY A 71 2.42 -22.67 -15.40
CA GLY A 71 3.85 -22.64 -15.75
C GLY A 71 4.12 -22.58 -17.25
N ASP A 72 3.11 -22.87 -18.06
CA ASP A 72 3.18 -23.01 -19.52
C ASP A 72 2.46 -21.87 -20.26
N GLY A 73 1.96 -20.86 -19.53
CA GLY A 73 1.23 -19.73 -20.09
C GLY A 73 -0.23 -20.04 -20.45
N THR A 74 -0.73 -21.23 -20.13
CA THR A 74 -2.16 -21.55 -20.31
C THR A 74 -3.03 -20.75 -19.33
N PRO A 75 -4.30 -20.47 -19.64
CA PRO A 75 -5.17 -19.74 -18.73
C PRO A 75 -5.32 -20.45 -17.37
N ALA A 76 -5.05 -19.74 -16.28
CA ALA A 76 -5.35 -20.21 -14.93
C ALA A 76 -6.87 -20.12 -14.67
N ALA A 77 -7.40 -21.07 -13.89
CA ALA A 77 -8.82 -21.15 -13.60
C ALA A 77 -9.29 -19.93 -12.78
N ALA A 78 -10.39 -19.32 -13.21
CA ALA A 78 -11.05 -18.23 -12.51
C ALA A 78 -11.58 -18.66 -11.13
N TYR A 79 -11.80 -17.68 -10.26
CA TYR A 79 -12.46 -17.90 -8.99
C TYR A 79 -13.89 -18.43 -9.18
N GLY A 80 -14.33 -19.34 -8.31
CA GLY A 80 -15.69 -19.92 -8.37
C GLY A 80 -15.90 -21.00 -9.45
N THR A 81 -14.95 -21.19 -10.36
CA THR A 81 -14.99 -22.29 -11.36
C THR A 81 -14.16 -23.51 -10.93
N GLN A 82 -13.76 -23.56 -9.66
CA GLN A 82 -12.96 -24.63 -9.07
C GLN A 82 -13.81 -25.40 -8.07
N LEU A 83 -13.79 -26.73 -8.14
CA LEU A 83 -14.39 -27.60 -7.12
C LEU A 83 -13.53 -27.52 -5.84
N CYS A 84 -13.91 -26.65 -4.92
CA CYS A 84 -13.29 -26.57 -3.59
C CYS A 84 -14.03 -27.48 -2.61
N ALA A 85 -13.29 -28.30 -1.86
CA ALA A 85 -13.84 -28.97 -0.68
C ALA A 85 -14.14 -27.91 0.40
N GLU A 86 -15.40 -27.79 0.79
CA GLU A 86 -15.86 -26.85 1.81
C GLU A 86 -15.10 -27.00 3.13
N ARG A 87 -14.90 -25.88 3.82
CA ARG A 87 -14.53 -25.88 5.24
C ARG A 87 -15.64 -25.23 6.03
N ASP A 88 -16.41 -26.08 6.70
CA ASP A 88 -17.31 -25.68 7.77
C ASP A 88 -16.54 -25.02 8.91
N GLN A 89 -16.98 -23.83 9.34
CA GLN A 89 -16.66 -23.33 10.68
C GLN A 89 -17.91 -22.80 11.37
N VAL A 90 -18.21 -23.41 12.51
CA VAL A 90 -19.27 -23.05 13.45
C VAL A 90 -18.84 -21.79 14.25
N PRO A 91 -19.74 -20.86 14.59
CA PRO A 91 -19.38 -19.70 15.42
C PRO A 91 -19.10 -20.14 16.86
N ALA A 92 -17.94 -19.78 17.42
CA ALA A 92 -17.64 -19.94 18.84
C ALA A 92 -17.98 -18.67 19.61
N ALA A 93 -18.53 -18.80 20.83
CA ALA A 93 -18.93 -17.71 21.73
C ALA A 93 -17.76 -16.94 22.39
N THR A 94 -16.58 -16.95 21.77
CA THR A 94 -15.36 -16.26 22.25
C THR A 94 -14.80 -15.39 21.14
N MET A 95 -14.02 -14.36 21.50
CA MET A 95 -13.29 -13.57 20.49
C MET A 95 -12.32 -14.48 19.75
N GLY A 96 -12.70 -14.92 18.55
CA GLY A 96 -11.90 -15.80 17.72
C GLY A 96 -10.62 -15.10 17.30
N LEU A 97 -9.46 -15.58 17.74
CA LEU A 97 -8.16 -15.15 17.23
C LEU A 97 -7.78 -16.03 16.04
N ARG A 98 -7.53 -15.41 14.88
CA ARG A 98 -7.05 -16.12 13.69
C ARG A 98 -5.54 -16.05 13.61
N PHE A 99 -4.88 -17.21 13.57
CA PHE A 99 -3.43 -17.27 13.47
C PHE A 99 -2.99 -17.31 12.01
N HIS A 100 -2.36 -16.24 11.54
CA HIS A 100 -1.75 -16.15 10.23
C HIS A 100 -0.27 -16.49 10.32
N ARG A 101 0.04 -17.76 10.04
CA ARG A 101 1.43 -18.22 9.88
C ARG A 101 1.98 -17.71 8.55
N ARG A 102 2.83 -16.67 8.63
CA ARG A 102 3.48 -15.96 7.51
C ARG A 102 2.55 -15.08 6.69
N THR A 103 3.09 -13.96 6.21
CA THR A 103 2.40 -13.00 5.34
C THR A 103 2.12 -13.52 3.94
N ALA A 104 2.97 -14.44 3.46
CA ALA A 104 2.81 -15.18 2.21
C ALA A 104 3.05 -16.67 2.48
N ARG A 105 2.11 -17.51 2.05
CA ARG A 105 2.09 -18.95 2.31
C ARG A 105 1.66 -19.71 1.07
N ARG A 106 2.54 -20.58 0.59
CA ARG A 106 2.24 -21.52 -0.47
C ARG A 106 1.16 -22.51 -0.01
N GLN A 107 0.07 -22.61 -0.76
CA GLN A 107 -1.04 -23.53 -0.49
C GLN A 107 -0.96 -24.80 -1.35
N ALA A 108 -0.49 -24.67 -2.61
CA ALA A 108 -0.30 -25.77 -3.55
C ALA A 108 0.91 -25.51 -4.46
N LYS A 109 1.13 -26.34 -5.50
CA LYS A 109 2.32 -26.22 -6.36
C LYS A 109 2.42 -24.82 -7.00
N ASP A 110 1.26 -24.34 -7.37
CA ASP A 110 0.87 -23.25 -8.26
C ASP A 110 -0.11 -22.29 -7.57
N ARG A 111 -0.14 -22.31 -6.22
CA ARG A 111 -1.06 -21.50 -5.41
C ARG A 111 -0.37 -20.84 -4.22
N LEU A 112 -0.52 -19.53 -4.10
CA LEU A 112 0.06 -18.71 -3.04
C LEU A 112 -1.02 -17.84 -2.39
N ARG A 113 -1.23 -18.01 -1.08
CA ARG A 113 -1.96 -17.04 -0.28
C ARG A 113 -1.02 -15.94 0.18
N PHE A 114 -1.41 -14.69 0.02
CA PHE A 114 -0.74 -13.56 0.63
C PHE A 114 -1.77 -12.61 1.25
N LEU A 115 -1.34 -11.82 2.22
CA LEU A 115 -2.20 -10.86 2.89
C LEU A 115 -1.89 -9.45 2.35
N PRO A 116 -2.82 -8.83 1.60
CA PRO A 116 -2.57 -7.56 0.92
C PRO A 116 -2.37 -6.43 1.92
N LEU A 117 -1.19 -5.81 1.98
CA LEU A 117 -0.90 -4.62 2.81
C LEU A 117 -1.35 -4.67 4.29
N HIS A 118 -1.62 -5.85 4.84
CA HIS A 118 -1.97 -6.08 6.26
C HIS A 118 -0.81 -5.88 7.27
N LEU A 119 0.36 -5.45 6.78
CA LEU A 119 1.42 -5.02 7.68
C LEU A 119 1.05 -3.60 8.12
N SER A 120 1.01 -3.35 9.43
CA SER A 120 1.18 -1.98 9.89
C SER A 120 2.45 -1.41 9.25
N LEU A 121 2.48 -0.12 8.95
CA LEU A 121 3.68 0.60 8.54
C LEU A 121 4.86 0.25 9.43
N GLU A 122 4.68 0.15 10.74
CA GLU A 122 5.78 -0.24 11.64
C GLU A 122 6.23 -1.68 11.42
N GLY A 123 5.32 -2.59 11.05
CA GLY A 123 5.67 -3.92 10.56
C GLY A 123 6.35 -3.90 9.19
N TYR A 124 5.92 -2.99 8.31
CA TYR A 124 6.53 -2.76 7.00
C TYR A 124 7.95 -2.20 7.13
N LEU A 125 8.15 -1.20 7.99
CA LEU A 125 9.43 -0.56 8.29
C LEU A 125 10.36 -1.50 9.04
N ALA A 126 9.89 -2.23 10.05
CA ALA A 126 10.72 -3.20 10.78
C ALA A 126 11.26 -4.31 9.89
N LEU A 127 10.51 -4.71 8.87
CA LEU A 127 11.02 -5.65 7.88
C LEU A 127 12.19 -5.06 7.07
N HIS A 128 12.20 -3.75 6.79
CA HIS A 128 13.19 -3.12 5.93
C HIS A 128 14.38 -2.51 6.66
N SER A 129 14.16 -1.91 7.84
CA SER A 129 15.18 -1.18 8.62
C SER A 129 15.73 -2.02 9.78
N GLY A 130 15.03 -3.08 10.18
CA GLY A 130 15.43 -3.94 11.30
C GLY A 130 15.34 -3.23 12.65
N GLY A 131 16.27 -3.58 13.53
CA GLY A 131 16.52 -2.95 14.83
C GLY A 131 18.03 -2.91 15.09
N PRO A 132 18.49 -2.26 16.17
CA PRO A 132 19.90 -2.24 16.52
C PRO A 132 20.37 -3.67 16.82
N THR A 133 21.32 -4.17 16.04
CA THR A 133 21.93 -5.49 16.24
C THR A 133 23.10 -5.44 17.23
N ILE A 134 23.71 -4.26 17.37
CA ILE A 134 24.75 -3.95 18.33
C ILE A 134 24.10 -3.26 19.54
N ALA A 135 24.46 -3.71 20.74
CA ALA A 135 24.02 -3.12 21.99
C ALA A 135 24.81 -1.84 22.29
N TRP A 136 24.58 -0.79 21.48
CA TRP A 136 25.11 0.55 21.78
C TRP A 136 24.56 1.07 23.10
N GLU A 137 25.32 1.93 23.78
CA GLU A 137 25.02 2.38 25.14
C GLU A 137 23.69 3.13 25.24
N GLU A 138 23.20 3.70 24.13
CA GLU A 138 21.98 4.50 24.06
C GLU A 138 20.71 3.67 23.93
N TRP A 139 20.80 2.45 23.41
CA TRP A 139 19.65 1.61 23.11
C TRP A 139 19.18 0.83 24.33
N SER A 140 17.86 0.75 24.51
CA SER A 140 17.29 -0.08 25.56
C SER A 140 17.53 -1.56 25.25
N HIS A 141 17.69 -2.39 26.29
CA HIS A 141 17.78 -3.85 26.11
C HIS A 141 16.57 -4.40 25.33
N ARG A 142 15.40 -3.77 25.49
CA ARG A 142 14.19 -4.10 24.73
C ARG A 142 14.35 -3.81 23.24
N ALA A 143 14.92 -2.66 22.86
CA ALA A 143 15.16 -2.32 21.46
C ALA A 143 16.09 -3.32 20.77
N VAL A 144 17.13 -3.78 21.46
CA VAL A 144 18.07 -4.79 20.94
C VAL A 144 17.40 -6.17 20.85
N SER A 145 16.64 -6.57 21.86
CA SER A 145 16.03 -7.91 21.94
C SER A 145 14.73 -8.08 21.14
N GLN A 146 13.96 -7.00 20.94
CA GLN A 146 12.63 -7.02 20.33
C GLN A 146 12.50 -6.07 19.12
N GLY A 147 13.55 -5.31 18.79
CA GLY A 147 13.53 -4.34 17.70
C GLY A 147 12.46 -3.26 17.91
N LEU A 148 11.70 -3.00 16.85
CA LEU A 148 10.60 -2.04 16.79
C LEU A 148 9.27 -2.61 17.35
N SER A 149 9.28 -3.21 18.53
CA SER A 149 8.08 -3.74 19.20
C SER A 149 7.87 -3.06 20.56
N PRO A 150 6.65 -2.63 20.95
CA PRO A 150 5.34 -2.90 20.33
C PRO A 150 5.08 -2.00 19.12
N ARG A 151 4.11 -2.41 18.29
CA ARG A 151 3.71 -1.69 17.09
C ARG A 151 2.29 -1.19 17.24
N ALA A 152 2.08 0.12 17.10
CA ALA A 152 0.76 0.71 17.18
C ALA A 152 0.57 1.69 16.04
N GLU A 153 -0.47 1.46 15.26
CA GLU A 153 -0.82 2.33 14.15
C GLU A 153 -2.32 2.32 13.95
N GLU A 154 -2.84 3.50 13.65
CA GLU A 154 -4.21 3.70 13.25
C GLU A 154 -4.30 3.65 11.72
N ALA A 155 -5.23 2.85 11.23
CA ALA A 155 -5.64 2.78 9.85
C ALA A 155 -7.15 2.54 9.82
N TYR A 156 -7.80 3.07 8.79
CA TYR A 156 -9.25 3.10 8.67
C TYR A 156 -9.69 2.18 7.56
N ALA A 157 -10.76 1.42 7.76
CA ALA A 157 -11.32 0.60 6.69
C ALA A 157 -11.90 1.50 5.58
N GLY A 158 -11.93 0.99 4.34
CA GLY A 158 -12.57 1.71 3.23
C GLY A 158 -14.05 2.03 3.49
N ALA A 159 -14.74 1.21 4.28
CA ALA A 159 -16.09 1.49 4.76
C ALA A 159 -16.20 2.78 5.59
N GLU A 160 -15.11 3.21 6.23
CA GLU A 160 -15.02 4.45 7.00
C GLU A 160 -14.59 5.66 6.15
N VAL A 161 -14.23 5.44 4.88
CA VAL A 161 -13.95 6.51 3.92
C VAL A 161 -15.28 7.01 3.37
N ARG A 162 -15.72 8.17 3.85
CA ARG A 162 -17.00 8.78 3.47
C ARG A 162 -17.15 8.87 1.95
N GLY A 163 -18.24 8.29 1.44
CA GLY A 163 -18.58 8.29 0.01
C GLY A 163 -17.97 7.16 -0.81
N LEU A 164 -17.00 6.38 -0.28
CA LEU A 164 -16.37 5.30 -1.04
C LEU A 164 -17.36 4.15 -1.32
N ALA A 165 -18.15 3.74 -0.33
CA ALA A 165 -19.16 2.70 -0.52
C ALA A 165 -20.20 3.05 -1.59
N ASP A 166 -20.67 4.30 -1.62
CA ASP A 166 -21.58 4.77 -2.65
C ASP A 166 -20.90 4.89 -4.02
N ALA A 167 -19.67 5.38 -4.07
CA ALA A 167 -18.89 5.45 -5.30
C ALA A 167 -18.73 4.07 -5.95
N LEU A 168 -18.32 3.06 -5.17
CA LEU A 168 -18.18 1.67 -5.66
C LEU A 168 -19.50 1.04 -6.09
N ARG A 169 -20.62 1.44 -5.47
CA ARG A 169 -21.95 0.93 -5.82
C ARG A 169 -22.51 1.58 -7.09
N VAL A 170 -22.22 2.86 -7.32
CA VAL A 170 -22.82 3.65 -8.41
C VAL A 170 -21.94 3.61 -9.67
N PHE A 171 -20.63 3.53 -9.53
CA PHE A 171 -19.73 3.65 -10.68
C PHE A 171 -19.76 2.42 -11.57
N GLU A 172 -19.77 2.68 -12.88
CA GLU A 172 -19.74 1.65 -13.89
C GLU A 172 -18.32 1.08 -14.01
N ILE A 173 -18.20 -0.24 -14.00
CA ILE A 173 -16.93 -0.91 -14.27
C ILE A 173 -16.69 -0.94 -15.78
N HIS A 174 -15.61 -0.29 -16.20
CA HIS A 174 -15.27 -0.18 -17.62
C HIS A 174 -14.98 -1.57 -18.23
N PRO A 175 -15.35 -1.83 -19.49
CA PRO A 175 -14.85 -2.99 -20.21
C PRO A 175 -13.31 -3.03 -20.17
N GLY A 176 -12.75 -4.21 -19.88
CA GLY A 176 -11.29 -4.38 -19.74
C GLY A 176 -10.69 -3.80 -18.45
N GLN A 177 -11.50 -3.25 -17.53
CA GLN A 177 -11.00 -2.70 -16.28
C GLN A 177 -10.38 -3.80 -15.41
N CYS A 178 -9.07 -3.67 -15.20
CA CYS A 178 -8.27 -4.56 -14.36
C CYS A 178 -7.84 -3.88 -13.06
N GLY A 179 -8.24 -2.62 -12.84
CA GLY A 179 -7.83 -1.89 -11.66
C GLY A 179 -8.51 -0.54 -11.53
N VAL A 180 -8.11 0.19 -10.49
CA VAL A 180 -8.58 1.53 -10.18
C VAL A 180 -7.52 2.27 -9.37
N MET A 181 -7.36 3.57 -9.64
CA MET A 181 -6.71 4.50 -8.72
C MET A 181 -7.79 5.26 -7.96
N VAL A 182 -7.71 5.17 -6.63
CA VAL A 182 -8.68 5.75 -5.69
C VAL A 182 -8.12 7.07 -5.21
N TYR A 183 -8.85 8.15 -5.46
CA TYR A 183 -8.52 9.49 -4.98
C TYR A 183 -9.59 9.96 -4.01
N VAL A 184 -9.16 10.65 -2.97
CA VAL A 184 -10.04 11.31 -1.99
C VAL A 184 -9.58 12.74 -1.84
N ALA A 185 -10.48 13.70 -2.09
CA ALA A 185 -10.14 15.12 -2.19
C ALA A 185 -8.99 15.39 -3.19
N ASP A 186 -9.00 14.68 -4.32
CA ASP A 186 -7.94 14.66 -5.35
C ASP A 186 -6.54 14.24 -4.86
N ALA A 187 -6.43 13.76 -3.62
CA ALA A 187 -5.23 13.12 -3.09
C ALA A 187 -5.27 11.63 -3.41
N LEU A 188 -4.21 11.08 -4.01
CA LEU A 188 -4.13 9.65 -4.30
C LEU A 188 -4.13 8.85 -3.00
N ALA A 189 -5.16 8.04 -2.78
CA ALA A 189 -5.31 7.23 -1.57
C ALA A 189 -4.65 5.85 -1.73
N ALA A 190 -4.96 5.20 -2.85
CA ALA A 190 -4.47 3.86 -3.17
C ALA A 190 -4.53 3.61 -4.68
N ALA A 191 -3.64 2.77 -5.17
CA ALA A 191 -3.75 2.13 -6.47
C ALA A 191 -4.05 0.64 -6.25
N PHE A 192 -5.01 0.09 -6.98
CA PHE A 192 -5.37 -1.32 -6.94
C PHE A 192 -5.49 -1.86 -8.36
N ALA A 193 -4.65 -2.81 -8.74
CA ALA A 193 -4.70 -3.48 -10.04
C ALA A 193 -4.53 -4.98 -9.88
N VAL A 194 -5.18 -5.74 -10.75
CA VAL A 194 -5.19 -7.20 -10.78
C VAL A 194 -4.97 -7.70 -12.21
N PRO A 195 -4.72 -9.01 -12.41
CA PRO A 195 -4.32 -9.55 -13.71
C PRO A 195 -5.42 -9.47 -14.78
N HIS A 196 -6.68 -9.69 -14.38
CA HIS A 196 -7.80 -9.93 -15.28
C HIS A 196 -9.05 -9.10 -14.91
N PRO A 197 -9.87 -8.65 -15.88
CA PRO A 197 -11.08 -7.86 -15.58
C PRO A 197 -12.09 -8.57 -14.67
N ASP A 198 -12.26 -9.88 -14.84
CA ASP A 198 -13.14 -10.66 -13.98
C ASP A 198 -12.64 -10.73 -12.54
N ASP A 199 -11.31 -10.77 -12.35
CA ASP A 199 -10.72 -10.70 -11.00
C ASP A 199 -11.00 -9.32 -10.40
N TYR A 200 -10.93 -8.25 -11.21
CA TYR A 200 -11.23 -6.91 -10.74
C TYR A 200 -12.69 -6.81 -10.30
N ARG A 201 -13.64 -7.33 -11.07
CA ARG A 201 -15.06 -7.35 -10.68
C ARG A 201 -15.29 -8.11 -9.37
N ALA A 202 -14.65 -9.26 -9.22
CA ALA A 202 -14.76 -10.06 -8.00
C ALA A 202 -14.12 -9.39 -6.77
N LEU A 203 -13.02 -8.64 -6.98
CA LEU A 203 -12.24 -8.02 -5.92
C LEU A 203 -12.59 -6.54 -5.69
N HIS A 204 -13.39 -5.92 -6.55
CA HIS A 204 -13.80 -4.52 -6.42
C HIS A 204 -14.40 -4.19 -5.03
N PRO A 205 -15.27 -5.04 -4.44
CA PRO A 205 -15.80 -4.78 -3.10
C PRO A 205 -14.75 -4.83 -1.97
N THR A 206 -13.58 -5.46 -2.19
CA THR A 206 -12.54 -5.53 -1.14
C THR A 206 -11.95 -4.17 -0.83
N LEU A 207 -12.09 -3.18 -1.72
CA LEU A 207 -11.72 -1.80 -1.45
C LEU A 207 -12.40 -1.22 -0.19
N LEU A 208 -13.57 -1.73 0.22
CA LEU A 208 -14.22 -1.33 1.47
C LEU A 208 -13.60 -1.97 2.72
N GLN A 209 -12.93 -3.10 2.54
CA GLN A 209 -12.21 -3.80 3.59
C GLN A 209 -10.74 -3.37 3.66
N ASP A 210 -10.26 -2.68 2.63
CA ASP A 210 -8.88 -2.21 2.59
C ASP A 210 -8.62 -1.14 3.64
N LEU A 211 -7.37 -1.10 4.12
CA LEU A 211 -6.93 -0.09 5.06
C LEU A 211 -6.47 1.16 4.32
N TYR A 212 -6.86 2.32 4.84
CA TYR A 212 -6.49 3.65 4.37
C TYR A 212 -5.86 4.45 5.52
N GLY A 213 -4.90 5.30 5.19
CA GLY A 213 -4.24 6.15 6.17
C GLY A 213 -5.16 7.23 6.72
N GLU A 214 -4.86 7.68 7.94
CA GLU A 214 -5.56 8.77 8.66
C GLU A 214 -5.79 10.01 7.79
N LEU A 215 -4.80 10.40 6.99
CA LEU A 215 -4.91 11.54 6.07
C LEU A 215 -6.10 11.40 5.11
N ILE A 216 -6.33 10.19 4.58
CA ILE A 216 -7.43 9.92 3.65
C ILE A 216 -8.78 9.96 4.37
N HIS A 217 -8.84 9.38 5.57
CA HIS A 217 -10.04 9.43 6.40
C HIS A 217 -10.43 10.89 6.75
N HIS A 218 -9.45 11.72 7.11
CA HIS A 218 -9.66 13.15 7.36
C HIS A 218 -10.10 13.89 6.10
N TYR A 219 -9.48 13.64 4.95
CA TYR A 219 -9.88 14.27 3.69
C TYR A 219 -11.31 13.91 3.29
N ALA A 220 -11.70 12.65 3.45
CA ALA A 220 -13.07 12.21 3.17
C ALA A 220 -14.10 12.90 4.08
N THR A 221 -13.71 13.25 5.32
CA THR A 221 -14.61 13.80 6.33
C THR A 221 -14.71 15.32 6.26
N LEU A 222 -13.59 16.00 6.02
CA LEU A 222 -13.44 17.44 6.24
C LEU A 222 -13.43 18.27 4.95
N VAL A 223 -13.22 17.65 3.78
CA VAL A 223 -13.06 18.38 2.51
C VAL A 223 -14.38 18.40 1.72
N LEU A 224 -14.59 19.50 0.99
CA LEU A 224 -15.72 19.66 0.07
C LEU A 224 -15.66 18.65 -1.08
N PRO A 225 -16.81 18.36 -1.73
CA PRO A 225 -16.84 17.55 -2.94
C PRO A 225 -15.86 18.06 -4.00
N VAL A 226 -15.20 17.12 -4.69
CA VAL A 226 -14.28 17.48 -5.78
C VAL A 226 -15.06 17.77 -7.06
N PRO A 227 -14.58 18.72 -7.89
CA PRO A 227 -15.26 19.04 -9.13
C PRO A 227 -15.25 17.84 -10.09
N ASP A 228 -16.42 17.60 -10.69
CA ASP A 228 -16.58 16.63 -11.76
C ASP A 228 -15.81 17.10 -13.01
N PHE A 229 -15.01 16.21 -13.61
CA PHE A 229 -14.34 16.49 -14.87
C PHE A 229 -15.28 16.10 -16.01
N ARG A 230 -15.98 17.09 -16.55
CA ARG A 230 -16.81 16.88 -17.74
C ARG A 230 -15.99 17.08 -18.99
N ALA A 231 -15.71 15.97 -19.67
CA ALA A 231 -15.20 15.97 -21.03
C ALA A 231 -16.06 16.85 -21.93
N ARG A 232 -15.45 17.85 -22.57
CA ARG A 232 -16.07 18.68 -23.61
C ARG A 232 -15.34 18.48 -24.93
N ILE A 233 -16.07 18.02 -25.94
CA ILE A 233 -15.61 17.96 -27.32
C ILE A 233 -16.09 19.24 -28.02
N ALA A 234 -15.18 19.99 -28.64
CA ALA A 234 -15.54 21.20 -29.38
C ALA A 234 -16.23 20.83 -30.68
N ASP A 235 -17.46 21.33 -30.88
CA ASP A 235 -18.30 21.07 -32.05
C ASP A 235 -17.70 21.59 -33.37
N THR A 236 -16.93 22.68 -33.30
CA THR A 236 -16.35 23.39 -34.46
C THR A 236 -15.53 22.53 -35.44
N ARG A 237 -15.06 21.34 -35.04
CA ARG A 237 -14.26 20.43 -35.88
C ARG A 237 -14.95 19.10 -36.18
N ILE A 238 -16.21 18.94 -35.79
CA ILE A 238 -16.93 17.66 -35.91
C ILE A 238 -17.89 17.73 -37.11
N GLY A 239 -17.44 17.21 -38.26
CA GLY A 239 -18.26 17.10 -39.48
C GLY A 239 -18.88 15.73 -39.69
N SER A 240 -18.43 14.72 -38.95
CA SER A 240 -18.82 13.31 -39.13
C SER A 240 -18.73 12.51 -37.81
N LEU A 241 -19.26 11.27 -37.84
CA LEU A 241 -19.09 10.33 -36.72
C LEU A 241 -17.64 9.88 -36.54
N GLU A 242 -16.83 9.89 -37.60
CA GLU A 242 -15.41 9.57 -37.53
C GLU A 242 -14.66 10.67 -36.77
N ASP A 243 -14.92 11.94 -37.09
CA ASP A 243 -14.36 13.09 -36.38
C ASP A 243 -14.72 13.06 -34.90
N LEU A 244 -15.96 12.68 -34.57
CA LEU A 244 -16.40 12.54 -33.17
C LEU A 244 -15.64 11.43 -32.42
N ARG A 245 -15.43 10.27 -33.06
CA ARG A 245 -14.64 9.17 -32.45
C ARG A 245 -13.18 9.58 -32.27
N GLY A 246 -12.60 10.25 -33.26
CA GLY A 246 -11.24 10.80 -33.18
C GLY A 246 -11.09 11.77 -32.01
N ALA A 247 -12.00 12.75 -31.91
CA ALA A 247 -11.97 13.73 -30.82
C ALA A 247 -12.17 13.10 -29.43
N ALA A 248 -13.01 12.07 -29.31
CA ALA A 248 -13.17 11.32 -28.07
C ALA A 248 -11.88 10.57 -27.68
N ALA A 249 -11.23 9.89 -28.64
CA ALA A 249 -9.97 9.21 -28.40
C ALA A 249 -8.86 10.19 -27.97
N GLU A 250 -8.73 11.34 -28.65
CA GLU A 250 -7.77 12.38 -28.28
C GLU A 250 -8.00 12.89 -26.84
N GLN A 251 -9.26 13.03 -26.44
CA GLN A 251 -9.62 13.47 -25.09
C GLN A 251 -9.31 12.42 -24.02
N GLU A 252 -9.55 11.14 -24.31
CA GLU A 252 -9.17 10.03 -23.44
C GLU A 252 -7.64 9.96 -23.26
N GLU A 253 -6.89 10.10 -24.34
CA GLU A 253 -5.43 10.12 -24.25
C GLU A 253 -4.91 11.34 -23.49
N ALA A 254 -5.50 12.53 -23.71
CA ALA A 254 -5.15 13.73 -22.98
C ALA A 254 -5.43 13.57 -21.48
N TRP A 255 -6.55 12.93 -21.13
CA TRP A 255 -6.87 12.57 -19.75
C TRP A 255 -5.84 11.59 -19.16
N ALA A 256 -5.53 10.50 -19.86
CA ALA A 256 -4.56 9.52 -19.41
C ALA A 256 -3.18 10.16 -19.16
N ARG A 257 -2.72 11.00 -20.09
CA ARG A 257 -1.48 11.78 -19.92
C ARG A 257 -1.55 12.69 -18.70
N PHE A 258 -2.60 13.50 -18.56
CA PHE A 258 -2.77 14.39 -17.41
C PHE A 258 -2.76 13.62 -16.09
N HIS A 259 -3.48 12.50 -16.03
CA HIS A 259 -3.53 11.63 -14.87
C HIS A 259 -2.12 11.12 -14.51
N ASP A 260 -1.41 10.52 -15.45
CA ASP A 260 -0.12 9.88 -15.18
C ASP A 260 0.97 10.90 -14.83
N THR A 261 0.98 12.07 -15.48
CA THR A 261 2.00 13.10 -15.24
C THR A 261 1.68 14.04 -14.09
N THR A 262 0.42 14.15 -13.66
CA THR A 262 -0.02 15.15 -12.68
C THR A 262 -0.64 14.51 -11.45
N MET A 263 -1.70 13.71 -11.62
CA MET A 263 -2.43 13.15 -10.49
C MET A 263 -1.69 11.99 -9.82
N ALA A 264 -1.06 11.13 -10.62
CA ALA A 264 -0.32 9.96 -10.16
C ALA A 264 1.19 10.23 -9.97
N ALA A 265 1.63 11.49 -10.14
CA ALA A 265 3.05 11.85 -10.12
C ALA A 265 3.76 11.49 -8.81
N GLY A 266 3.06 11.59 -7.67
CA GLY A 266 3.60 11.20 -6.36
C GLY A 266 3.82 9.69 -6.21
N LEU A 267 3.06 8.87 -6.94
CA LEU A 267 3.26 7.43 -6.99
C LEU A 267 4.33 7.03 -8.02
N LEU A 268 4.28 7.60 -9.23
CA LEU A 268 5.09 7.16 -10.38
C LEU A 268 6.44 7.88 -10.50
N GLY A 269 6.55 9.09 -9.95
CA GLY A 269 7.75 9.94 -10.04
C GLY A 269 8.87 9.58 -9.05
N HIS A 270 8.71 8.49 -8.29
CA HIS A 270 9.68 8.07 -7.27
C HIS A 270 10.27 6.69 -7.57
N ALA A 271 11.54 6.53 -7.18
CA ALA A 271 12.20 5.24 -7.22
C ALA A 271 11.96 4.50 -5.89
N TYR A 272 11.46 3.26 -5.98
CA TYR A 272 11.14 2.43 -4.83
C TYR A 272 12.24 1.42 -4.55
N THR A 273 12.48 1.09 -3.28
CA THR A 273 13.23 -0.11 -2.93
C THR A 273 12.31 -1.32 -3.03
N TRP A 274 12.64 -2.26 -3.90
CA TRP A 274 11.89 -3.49 -4.10
C TRP A 274 12.49 -4.63 -3.27
N ARG A 275 11.62 -5.31 -2.50
CA ARG A 275 11.96 -6.52 -1.76
C ARG A 275 11.12 -7.71 -2.23
N THR A 276 11.76 -8.69 -2.84
CA THR A 276 11.11 -9.94 -3.24
C THR A 276 10.56 -10.69 -2.02
N VAL A 277 9.30 -11.09 -2.10
CA VAL A 277 8.60 -11.91 -1.11
C VAL A 277 8.51 -13.36 -1.61
N HIS A 278 8.12 -13.56 -2.87
CA HIS A 278 7.97 -14.88 -3.46
C HIS A 278 8.10 -14.86 -4.99
N ARG A 279 8.48 -15.99 -5.59
CA ARG A 279 8.46 -16.22 -7.04
C ARG A 279 7.42 -17.28 -7.39
N MET A 280 6.67 -17.05 -8.46
CA MET A 280 5.49 -17.79 -8.91
C MET A 280 5.59 -18.03 -10.42
N GLY A 281 6.45 -18.99 -10.84
CA GLY A 281 6.77 -19.13 -12.26
C GLY A 281 7.45 -17.85 -12.79
N ARG A 282 6.91 -17.28 -13.86
CA ARG A 282 7.35 -15.99 -14.45
C ARG A 282 6.96 -14.75 -13.65
N PHE A 283 6.28 -14.92 -12.51
CA PHE A 283 5.78 -13.82 -11.70
C PHE A 283 6.58 -13.66 -10.41
N THR A 284 6.83 -12.43 -10.00
CA THR A 284 7.52 -12.11 -8.75
C THR A 284 6.64 -11.21 -7.88
N LEU A 285 6.26 -11.71 -6.70
CA LEU A 285 5.63 -10.91 -5.65
C LEU A 285 6.72 -10.15 -4.89
N ALA A 286 6.58 -8.83 -4.83
CA ALA A 286 7.52 -7.93 -4.15
C ALA A 286 6.80 -6.84 -3.35
N ARG A 287 7.54 -6.24 -2.42
CA ARG A 287 7.13 -5.08 -1.61
C ARG A 287 7.87 -3.82 -2.08
N LEU A 288 7.14 -2.71 -2.11
CA LEU A 288 7.54 -1.38 -2.58
C LEU A 288 7.73 -0.41 -1.43
N ARG A 289 8.97 -0.05 -1.11
CA ARG A 289 9.27 0.92 -0.05
C ARG A 289 9.66 2.26 -0.66
N PRO A 290 8.98 3.37 -0.32
CA PRO A 290 9.30 4.69 -0.83
C PRO A 290 10.59 5.23 -0.16
N PRO A 291 11.16 6.33 -0.67
CA PRO A 291 12.34 6.96 -0.06
C PRO A 291 12.06 7.71 1.26
N PHE A 292 10.81 7.76 1.73
CA PHE A 292 10.38 8.50 2.93
C PHE A 292 10.81 9.96 2.90
N ARG A 293 10.45 10.67 1.84
CA ARG A 293 10.73 12.11 1.69
C ARG A 293 9.65 12.92 2.40
N PRO A 294 9.96 13.65 3.49
CA PRO A 294 8.97 14.46 4.19
C PRO A 294 8.36 15.52 3.26
N LYS A 295 7.07 15.82 3.45
CA LYS A 295 6.29 16.77 2.63
C LYS A 295 6.08 16.35 1.17
N GLU A 296 6.51 15.16 0.79
CA GLU A 296 6.19 14.54 -0.50
C GLU A 296 5.17 13.41 -0.31
N GLU A 297 4.47 13.07 -1.39
CA GLU A 297 3.59 11.90 -1.40
C GLU A 297 4.44 10.61 -1.33
N ASN A 298 4.10 9.71 -0.41
CA ASN A 298 4.83 8.46 -0.24
C ASN A 298 3.82 7.31 -0.15
N HIS A 299 4.04 6.29 -0.97
CA HIS A 299 3.23 5.08 -0.97
C HIS A 299 4.06 3.88 -0.56
N ILE A 300 3.60 3.08 0.38
CA ILE A 300 4.07 1.69 0.49
C ILE A 300 3.19 0.82 -0.40
N GLY A 301 3.72 -0.30 -0.85
CA GLY A 301 2.94 -1.17 -1.72
C GLY A 301 3.43 -2.61 -1.78
N GLU A 302 2.63 -3.41 -2.45
CA GLU A 302 2.91 -4.78 -2.88
C GLU A 302 2.55 -4.90 -4.36
N ALA A 303 3.40 -5.59 -5.13
CA ALA A 303 3.19 -5.77 -6.54
C ALA A 303 3.59 -7.18 -6.98
N ILE A 304 2.88 -7.71 -7.98
CA ILE A 304 3.33 -8.87 -8.75
C ILE A 304 3.73 -8.34 -10.12
N THR A 305 4.98 -8.56 -10.51
CA THR A 305 5.48 -8.26 -11.85
C THR A 305 5.76 -9.54 -12.62
N ASP A 306 5.67 -9.52 -13.94
CA ASP A 306 6.22 -10.58 -14.78
C ASP A 306 7.74 -10.42 -14.99
N ASP A 307 8.34 -11.32 -15.79
CA ASP A 307 9.77 -11.31 -16.12
C ASP A 307 10.23 -10.06 -16.88
N SER A 308 9.31 -9.34 -17.54
CA SER A 308 9.58 -8.05 -18.21
C SER A 308 9.46 -6.85 -17.27
N GLY A 309 9.02 -7.06 -16.02
CA GLY A 309 8.74 -6.01 -15.06
C GLY A 309 7.33 -5.41 -15.19
N ARG A 310 6.49 -5.92 -16.11
CA ARG A 310 5.12 -5.45 -16.27
C ARG A 310 4.32 -5.78 -15.01
N ILE A 311 3.61 -4.80 -14.47
CA ILE A 311 2.72 -4.99 -13.32
C ILE A 311 1.58 -5.92 -13.72
N ALA A 312 1.37 -7.00 -12.97
CA ALA A 312 0.20 -7.89 -13.03
C ALA A 312 -0.75 -7.66 -11.84
N TYR A 313 -0.18 -7.32 -10.68
CA TYR A 313 -0.91 -6.90 -9.48
C TYR A 313 -0.23 -5.70 -8.86
N LEU A 314 -1.01 -4.74 -8.36
CA LEU A 314 -0.53 -3.61 -7.58
C LEU A 314 -1.53 -3.32 -6.47
N LYS A 315 -1.03 -3.11 -5.26
CA LYS A 315 -1.78 -2.51 -4.18
C LYS A 315 -0.89 -1.53 -3.45
N THR A 316 -1.36 -0.30 -3.24
CA THR A 316 -0.61 0.74 -2.52
C THR A 316 -1.41 1.33 -1.37
N PHE A 317 -0.69 1.90 -0.42
CA PHE A 317 -1.22 2.60 0.74
C PHE A 317 -0.46 3.92 0.89
N ARG A 318 -1.19 5.04 0.88
CA ARG A 318 -0.61 6.35 1.10
C ARG A 318 -0.24 6.56 2.56
N LEU A 319 1.00 6.99 2.79
CA LEU A 319 1.48 7.37 4.10
C LEU A 319 1.05 8.79 4.47
N SER A 320 0.73 8.98 5.75
CA SER A 320 0.62 10.30 6.38
C SER A 320 2.00 10.91 6.61
N GLU A 321 2.05 12.22 6.84
CA GLU A 321 3.32 12.89 7.12
C GLU A 321 3.98 12.36 8.41
N SER A 322 3.20 11.97 9.43
CA SER A 322 3.76 11.38 10.66
C SER A 322 4.42 10.02 10.38
N GLN A 323 3.81 9.21 9.53
CA GLN A 323 4.32 7.95 9.02
C GLN A 323 5.59 8.13 8.19
N VAL A 324 5.63 9.11 7.30
CA VAL A 324 6.82 9.44 6.48
C VAL A 324 7.98 9.88 7.36
N ARG A 325 7.77 10.76 8.35
CA ARG A 325 8.83 11.17 9.29
C ARG A 325 9.39 9.99 10.08
N ARG A 326 8.53 9.08 10.56
CA ARG A 326 8.96 7.84 11.23
C ARG A 326 9.84 7.00 10.31
N GLY A 327 9.38 6.74 9.08
CA GLY A 327 10.14 6.00 8.08
C GLY A 327 11.50 6.64 7.76
N HIS A 328 11.53 7.98 7.61
CA HIS A 328 12.76 8.73 7.36
C HIS A 328 13.80 8.54 8.48
N LEU A 329 13.38 8.63 9.74
CA LEU A 329 14.27 8.44 10.89
C LEU A 329 14.82 7.02 10.94
N LEU A 330 13.97 6.01 10.71
CA LEU A 330 14.40 4.61 10.70
C LEU A 330 15.34 4.29 9.54
N ASP A 331 15.12 4.88 8.36
CA ASP A 331 16.03 4.75 7.22
C ASP A 331 17.41 5.34 7.53
N ARG A 332 17.45 6.50 8.19
CA ARG A 332 18.71 7.11 8.61
C ARG A 332 19.42 6.29 9.67
N LEU A 333 18.71 5.78 10.67
CA LEU A 333 19.30 4.89 11.66
C LEU A 333 19.86 3.62 11.01
N ALA A 334 19.10 2.97 10.13
CA ALA A 334 19.55 1.76 9.44
C ALA A 334 20.75 2.01 8.51
N ALA A 335 20.82 3.16 7.84
CA ALA A 335 21.95 3.52 6.98
C ALA A 335 23.26 3.76 7.74
N HIS A 336 23.18 3.96 9.06
CA HIS A 336 24.32 4.19 9.95
C HIS A 336 24.43 3.10 11.02
N ASP A 337 23.98 1.87 10.72
CA ASP A 337 24.08 0.70 11.61
C ASP A 337 23.55 0.93 13.03
N TRP A 338 22.53 1.79 13.13
CA TRP A 338 21.91 2.24 14.37
C TRP A 338 22.87 2.94 15.34
N HIS A 339 23.99 3.49 14.87
CA HIS A 339 24.89 4.31 15.67
C HIS A 339 24.35 5.75 15.74
N LEU A 340 23.92 6.18 16.93
CA LEU A 340 23.25 7.47 17.16
C LEU A 340 24.06 8.69 16.71
N PRO A 341 25.36 8.80 17.08
CA PRO A 341 26.19 9.92 16.68
C PRO A 341 26.33 10.05 15.16
N ASP A 342 26.56 8.94 14.45
CA ASP A 342 26.73 8.97 12.99
C ASP A 342 25.42 9.30 12.28
N ALA A 343 24.30 8.75 12.75
CA ALA A 343 22.98 9.07 12.23
C ALA A 343 22.62 10.55 12.47
N ALA A 344 23.00 11.12 13.61
CA ALA A 344 22.81 12.54 13.90
C ALA A 344 23.68 13.42 12.98
N ALA A 345 24.96 13.06 12.81
CA ALA A 345 25.87 13.73 11.89
C ALA A 345 25.38 13.68 10.44
N GLY A 346 24.88 12.53 9.98
CA GLY A 346 24.28 12.36 8.65
C GLY A 346 23.00 13.19 8.44
N LEU A 347 22.34 13.60 9.52
CA LEU A 347 21.19 14.51 9.52
C LEU A 347 21.58 15.99 9.74
N GLY A 348 22.86 16.29 9.96
CA GLY A 348 23.34 17.63 10.26
C GLY A 348 22.82 18.20 11.59
N ILE A 349 22.55 17.32 12.57
CA ILE A 349 22.04 17.68 13.90
C ILE A 349 22.91 17.04 14.99
N ASP A 350 22.75 17.50 16.22
CA ASP A 350 23.40 16.84 17.36
C ASP A 350 22.62 15.60 17.85
N THR A 351 23.30 14.73 18.60
CA THR A 351 22.72 13.47 19.10
C THR A 351 21.52 13.67 20.02
N ALA A 352 21.50 14.75 20.81
CA ALA A 352 20.38 15.04 21.70
C ALA A 352 19.15 15.50 20.91
N GLN A 353 19.34 16.30 19.85
CA GLN A 353 18.30 16.68 18.91
C GLN A 353 17.73 15.45 18.19
N LEU A 354 18.59 14.51 17.77
CA LEU A 354 18.11 13.24 17.21
C LEU A 354 17.29 12.44 18.22
N GLY A 355 17.76 12.31 19.47
CA GLY A 355 17.04 11.62 20.54
C GLY A 355 15.64 12.20 20.78
N LEU A 356 15.51 13.54 20.82
CA LEU A 356 14.21 14.21 20.96
C LEU A 356 13.31 14.07 19.73
N ARG A 357 13.88 13.98 18.52
CA ARG A 357 13.11 13.68 17.31
C ARG A 357 12.58 12.26 17.32
N LEU A 358 13.36 11.28 17.80
CA LEU A 358 12.91 9.91 18.01
C LEU A 358 11.77 9.86 19.03
N GLU A 359 11.89 10.59 20.14
CA GLU A 359 10.80 10.72 21.13
C GLU A 359 9.52 11.28 20.51
N ALA A 360 9.61 12.42 19.82
CA ALA A 360 8.46 13.06 19.17
C ALA A 360 7.83 12.20 18.06
N ALA A 361 8.60 11.28 17.47
CA ALA A 361 8.13 10.33 16.48
C ALA A 361 7.55 9.04 17.09
N GLY A 362 7.44 8.95 18.42
CA GLY A 362 6.91 7.77 19.12
C GLY A 362 7.94 6.66 19.38
N PHE A 363 9.23 6.89 19.07
CA PHE A 363 10.31 5.92 19.26
C PHE A 363 11.06 6.08 20.59
N ALA A 364 10.49 6.78 21.57
CA ALA A 364 11.09 6.95 22.89
C ALA A 364 11.46 5.60 23.55
N PHE A 365 10.65 4.56 23.32
CA PHE A 365 10.87 3.22 23.87
C PHE A 365 12.15 2.52 23.36
N LEU A 366 12.72 2.99 22.25
CA LEU A 366 13.98 2.46 21.73
C LEU A 366 15.17 2.90 22.58
N LEU A 367 15.12 4.10 23.14
CA LEU A 367 16.19 4.69 23.92
C LEU A 367 16.12 4.22 25.38
N ARG A 368 17.28 4.14 26.05
CA ARG A 368 17.28 4.02 27.51
C ARG A 368 16.77 5.31 28.14
N GLN A 369 16.06 5.15 29.26
CA GLN A 369 15.42 6.27 29.94
C GLN A 369 16.41 7.31 30.46
N ASP A 370 17.55 6.87 31.01
CA ASP A 370 18.62 7.75 31.51
C ASP A 370 19.25 8.60 30.40
N VAL A 371 19.43 8.02 29.22
CA VAL A 371 19.96 8.70 28.03
C VAL A 371 18.97 9.75 27.52
N LEU A 372 17.69 9.37 27.40
CA LEU A 372 16.63 10.29 26.96
C LEU A 372 16.47 11.48 27.94
N ASP A 373 16.53 11.23 29.25
CA ASP A 373 16.45 12.28 30.26
C ASP A 373 17.66 13.23 30.20
N GLY A 374 18.85 12.69 29.88
CA GLY A 374 20.04 13.49 29.56
C GLY A 374 19.81 14.44 28.38
N TYR A 375 19.20 13.95 27.29
CA TYR A 375 18.86 14.77 26.12
C TYR A 375 17.82 15.85 26.45
N ARG A 376 16.76 15.51 27.17
CA ARG A 376 15.74 16.47 27.64
C ARG A 376 16.36 17.57 28.51
N LYS A 377 17.28 17.22 29.42
CA LYS A 377 17.99 18.18 30.26
C LYS A 377 18.84 19.14 29.42
N ARG A 378 19.61 18.63 28.47
CA ARG A 378 20.46 19.43 27.58
C ARG A 378 19.67 20.42 26.74
N ALA A 379 18.49 20.01 26.23
CA ALA A 379 17.62 20.90 25.46
C ALA A 379 16.98 22.01 26.31
N ARG A 380 16.73 21.76 27.60
CA ARG A 380 16.27 22.80 28.54
C ARG A 380 17.37 23.81 28.85
N THR A 381 18.62 23.36 29.01
CA THR A 381 19.75 24.24 29.33
C THR A 381 20.28 25.02 28.13
N GLY A 382 20.10 24.54 26.89
CA GLY A 382 20.55 25.23 25.67
C GLY A 382 19.55 26.23 25.06
N ARG A 383 18.39 26.43 25.71
CA ARG A 383 17.37 27.44 25.34
C ARG A 383 17.39 28.69 26.24
N GLY A 384 18.29 28.75 27.22
CA GLY A 384 18.65 29.95 27.96
C GLY A 384 19.94 30.50 27.42
#